data_AF-A0A8J3N9H6-F1
#
_entry.id   AF-A0A8J3N9H6-F1
#
_cell.length_a   1.000
_cell.length_b   1.000
_cell.length_c   1.000
_cell.angle_alpha   90.00
_cell.angle_beta   90.00
_cell.angle_gamma   90.00
#
_symmetry.space_group_name_H-M   'P 1'
#
loop_
_entity.id
_entity.type
_entity.pdbx_description
1 polymer ?
#
loop_
_entity_poly.entity_id
_entity_poly.type
_entity_poly.pdbx_seq_one_letter_code
_entity_poly.pdbx_strand_id
1 'polypeptide(L)'
;MHVVVDVPEPVVEKSPEVVGVDLGLNHPAVTSNKHFLGSSHWKERDRRFFRLRRKLQSKGSKSAKRHLKKLSKRQARFHRDCDHVLSKRIVQNTPTGATIVFENLTNIRETSKIGKSKKNDTKRRLHGWSFAQLYDFTVYKAQERGIAVERIDPRHTSQTCSRCGHQHRSNRRSQSLFLCRQCGYCLNADLNAAKNIREKHLASLASLGRSLAGGLPVTKPLVSDLLV
;
A
#
# COMPACT_ATOMS: atom_id res chain seq x y z
N MET A 1 -21.53 20.89 -12.81
CA MET A 1 -22.65 20.11 -12.25
C MET A 1 -22.09 18.80 -11.74
N HIS A 2 -22.18 18.53 -10.44
CA HIS A 2 -21.81 17.23 -9.86
C HIS A 2 -23.12 16.54 -9.49
N VAL A 3 -23.37 15.38 -10.08
CA VAL A 3 -24.52 14.52 -9.74
C VAL A 3 -23.98 13.39 -8.87
N VAL A 4 -24.59 13.20 -7.70
CA VAL A 4 -24.29 12.10 -6.78
C VAL A 4 -25.45 11.12 -6.88
N VAL A 5 -25.12 9.83 -7.03
CA VAL A 5 -26.10 8.75 -7.13
C VAL A 5 -25.70 7.68 -6.15
N ASP A 6 -26.66 7.17 -5.39
CA ASP A 6 -26.48 6.02 -4.53
C ASP A 6 -26.63 4.73 -5.34
N VAL A 7 -25.65 3.85 -5.19
CA VAL A 7 -25.62 2.54 -5.86
C VAL A 7 -25.73 1.48 -4.76
N PRO A 8 -26.63 0.49 -4.90
CA PRO A 8 -26.75 -0.56 -3.89
C PRO A 8 -25.45 -1.35 -3.77
N GLU A 9 -25.12 -1.81 -2.55
CA GLU A 9 -23.99 -2.69 -2.33
C GLU A 9 -24.18 -4.00 -3.12
N PRO A 10 -23.12 -4.54 -3.74
CA PRO A 10 -23.22 -5.77 -4.49
C PRO A 10 -23.50 -6.94 -3.54
N VAL A 11 -24.50 -7.75 -3.86
CA VAL A 11 -24.76 -9.00 -3.14
C VAL A 11 -23.72 -10.03 -3.61
N VAL A 12 -22.67 -10.22 -2.82
CA VAL A 12 -21.57 -11.14 -3.10
C VAL A 12 -21.37 -12.07 -1.91
N GLU A 13 -21.21 -13.36 -2.17
CA GLU A 13 -20.76 -14.32 -1.17
C GLU A 13 -19.34 -14.01 -0.70
N LYS A 14 -19.11 -14.08 0.62
CA LYS A 14 -17.79 -13.86 1.19
C LYS A 14 -16.87 -15.04 0.85
N SER A 15 -15.69 -14.72 0.35
CA SER A 15 -14.65 -15.70 0.07
C SER A 15 -13.66 -15.76 1.25
N PRO A 16 -13.18 -16.96 1.62
CA PRO A 16 -12.13 -17.09 2.64
C PRO A 16 -10.75 -16.63 2.13
N GLU A 17 -10.66 -16.22 0.87
CA GLU A 17 -9.40 -15.77 0.29
C GLU A 17 -8.93 -14.44 0.86
N VAL A 18 -7.63 -14.37 1.11
CA VAL A 18 -6.95 -13.18 1.61
C VAL A 18 -5.77 -12.86 0.71
N VAL A 19 -5.70 -11.62 0.23
CA VAL A 19 -4.62 -11.08 -0.59
C VAL A 19 -3.85 -10.03 0.21
N GLY A 20 -2.64 -10.38 0.66
CA GLY A 20 -1.71 -9.41 1.24
C GLY A 20 -1.07 -8.52 0.18
N VAL A 21 -0.91 -7.22 0.49
CA VAL A 21 -0.32 -6.20 -0.38
C VAL A 21 0.83 -5.49 0.33
N ASP A 22 2.05 -5.67 -0.19
CA ASP A 22 3.25 -4.95 0.23
C ASP A 22 3.41 -3.67 -0.59
N LEU A 23 3.70 -2.54 0.07
CA LEU A 23 3.80 -1.24 -0.59
C LEU A 23 5.27 -0.78 -0.66
N GLY A 24 5.76 -0.62 -1.88
CA GLY A 24 7.18 -0.40 -2.14
C GLY A 24 7.49 0.82 -3.00
N LEU A 25 8.74 1.29 -2.95
CA LEU A 25 9.22 2.33 -3.87
C LEU A 25 9.60 1.79 -5.25
N ASN A 26 10.03 0.53 -5.32
CA ASN A 26 10.44 -0.09 -6.59
C ASN A 26 9.24 -0.68 -7.32
N HIS A 27 8.44 -1.47 -6.62
CA HIS A 27 7.12 -1.87 -7.08
C HIS A 27 6.13 -1.16 -6.15
N PRO A 28 5.36 -0.18 -6.65
CA PRO A 28 4.37 0.54 -5.86
C PRO A 28 3.47 -0.36 -5.01
N ALA A 29 3.04 -1.50 -5.57
CA ALA A 29 2.38 -2.55 -4.81
C ALA A 29 2.82 -3.93 -5.31
N VAL A 30 3.01 -4.88 -4.41
CA VAL A 30 3.21 -6.30 -4.72
C VAL A 30 2.18 -7.12 -3.96
N THR A 31 1.48 -8.01 -4.65
CA THR A 31 0.42 -8.82 -4.05
C THR A 31 0.90 -10.25 -3.78
N SER A 32 0.33 -10.88 -2.75
CA SER A 32 0.65 -12.27 -2.36
C SER A 32 0.34 -13.31 -3.45
N ASN A 33 -0.59 -13.00 -4.36
CA ASN A 33 -0.88 -13.76 -5.59
C ASN A 33 0.04 -13.40 -6.78
N LYS A 34 1.24 -12.86 -6.50
CA LYS A 34 2.35 -12.68 -7.46
C LYS A 34 2.16 -11.57 -8.51
N HIS A 35 1.33 -10.56 -8.26
CA HIS A 35 1.27 -9.38 -9.13
C HIS A 35 2.21 -8.28 -8.65
N PHE A 36 3.12 -7.85 -9.52
CA PHE A 36 4.01 -6.72 -9.31
C PHE A 36 3.42 -5.50 -10.00
N LEU A 37 2.75 -4.65 -9.24
CA LEU A 37 1.94 -3.56 -9.78
C LEU A 37 2.71 -2.24 -9.78
N GLY A 38 2.68 -1.57 -10.94
CA GLY A 38 3.27 -0.27 -11.16
C GLY A 38 3.63 -0.07 -12.63
N SER A 39 4.33 1.03 -12.93
CA SER A 39 4.92 1.25 -14.25
C SER A 39 6.32 1.85 -14.13
N SER A 40 7.23 1.40 -14.99
CA SER A 40 8.61 1.92 -15.07
C SER A 40 8.62 3.42 -15.38
N HIS A 41 7.72 3.89 -16.24
CA HIS A 41 7.59 5.30 -16.59
C HIS A 41 7.19 6.17 -15.39
N TRP A 42 6.52 5.62 -14.36
CA TRP A 42 6.17 6.41 -13.18
C TRP A 42 7.40 6.91 -12.43
N LYS A 43 8.40 6.04 -12.28
CA LYS A 43 9.69 6.41 -11.67
C LYS A 43 10.45 7.42 -12.50
N GLU A 44 10.36 7.33 -13.82
CA GLU A 44 10.99 8.28 -14.74
C GLU A 44 10.37 9.67 -14.62
N ARG A 45 9.03 9.73 -14.63
CA ARG A 45 8.28 10.97 -14.47
C ARG A 45 8.53 11.64 -13.13
N ASP A 46 8.61 10.86 -12.04
CA ASP A 46 9.02 11.36 -10.73
C ASP A 46 10.45 11.90 -10.70
N ARG A 47 11.40 11.23 -11.37
CA ARG A 47 12.77 11.74 -11.54
C ARG A 47 12.77 13.07 -12.30
N ARG A 48 11.93 13.23 -13.33
CA ARG A 48 11.77 14.49 -14.07
C ARG A 48 11.22 15.61 -13.20
N PHE A 49 10.16 15.35 -12.41
CA PHE A 49 9.64 16.32 -11.44
C PHE A 49 10.70 16.77 -10.45
N PHE A 50 11.50 15.83 -9.94
CA PHE A 50 12.57 16.13 -9.01
C PHE A 50 13.67 17.02 -9.62
N ARG A 51 14.18 16.66 -10.81
CA ARG A 51 15.20 17.46 -11.51
C ARG A 51 14.73 18.89 -11.75
N LEU A 52 13.49 19.05 -12.21
CA LEU A 52 12.91 20.38 -12.45
C LEU A 52 12.71 21.16 -11.16
N ARG A 53 12.21 20.52 -10.10
CA ARG A 53 12.05 21.14 -8.77
C ARG A 53 13.38 21.68 -8.25
N ARG A 54 14.44 20.87 -8.31
CA ARG A 54 15.80 21.29 -7.93
C ARG A 54 16.29 22.51 -8.70
N LYS A 55 16.15 22.50 -10.04
CA LYS A 55 16.57 23.60 -10.92
C LYS A 55 15.80 24.89 -10.62
N LEU A 56 14.52 24.79 -10.27
CA LEU A 56 13.71 25.96 -9.91
C LEU A 56 14.05 26.47 -8.50
N GLN A 57 14.29 25.58 -7.54
CA GLN A 57 14.69 25.95 -6.18
C GLN A 57 16.03 26.69 -6.18
N SER A 58 17.02 26.23 -6.95
CA SER A 58 18.32 26.90 -7.03
C SER A 58 18.25 28.31 -7.64
N LYS A 59 17.23 28.59 -8.46
CA LYS A 59 17.03 29.93 -9.05
C LYS A 59 16.47 30.96 -8.07
N GLY A 60 15.68 30.54 -7.07
CA GLY A 60 15.14 31.42 -6.01
C GLY A 60 14.18 32.56 -6.43
N SER A 61 14.05 32.88 -7.73
CA SER A 61 13.31 34.05 -8.21
C SER A 61 11.79 33.96 -7.98
N LYS A 62 11.09 35.10 -7.99
CA LYS A 62 9.61 35.15 -7.89
C LYS A 62 8.94 34.29 -8.97
N SER A 63 9.46 34.32 -10.20
CA SER A 63 8.96 33.46 -11.30
C SER A 63 9.21 31.98 -11.03
N ALA A 64 10.38 31.60 -10.52
CA ALA A 64 10.69 30.22 -10.16
C ALA A 64 9.78 29.70 -9.05
N LYS A 65 9.48 30.51 -8.01
CA LYS A 65 8.52 30.17 -6.96
C LYS A 65 7.10 29.94 -7.50
N ARG A 66 6.63 30.77 -8.44
CA ARG A 66 5.33 30.55 -9.12
C ARG A 66 5.31 29.24 -9.92
N HIS A 67 6.41 28.93 -10.63
CA HIS A 67 6.53 27.66 -11.34
C HIS A 67 6.53 26.48 -10.36
N LEU A 68 7.26 26.54 -9.24
CA LEU A 68 7.25 25.50 -8.22
C LEU A 68 5.83 25.17 -7.72
N LYS A 69 4.98 26.17 -7.52
CA LYS A 69 3.56 25.95 -7.15
C LYS A 69 2.81 25.19 -8.23
N LYS A 70 2.96 25.57 -9.51
CA LYS A 70 2.36 24.86 -10.65
C LYS A 70 2.88 23.41 -10.76
N LEU A 71 4.19 23.23 -10.59
CA LEU A 71 4.86 21.94 -10.63
C LEU A 71 4.34 21.00 -9.54
N SER A 72 4.21 21.51 -8.31
CA SER A 72 3.68 20.74 -7.18
C SER A 72 2.26 20.25 -7.43
N LYS A 73 1.37 21.10 -7.97
CA LYS A 73 0.01 20.70 -8.35
C LYS A 73 0.01 19.64 -9.46
N ARG A 74 0.89 19.76 -10.46
CA ARG A 74 1.02 18.78 -11.55
C ARG A 74 1.53 17.43 -11.03
N GLN A 75 2.50 17.44 -10.12
CA GLN A 75 3.01 16.25 -9.47
C GLN A 75 1.93 15.56 -8.62
N ALA A 76 1.17 16.32 -7.82
CA ALA A 76 0.07 15.77 -7.04
C ALA A 76 -1.01 15.11 -7.90
N ARG A 77 -1.42 15.73 -9.02
CA ARG A 77 -2.36 15.11 -9.97
C ARG A 77 -1.81 13.83 -10.59
N PHE A 78 -0.51 13.79 -10.86
CA PHE A 78 0.14 12.60 -11.38
C PHE A 78 0.13 11.45 -10.38
N HIS A 79 0.51 11.71 -9.13
CA HIS A 79 0.50 10.69 -8.09
C HIS A 79 -0.92 10.17 -7.85
N ARG A 80 -1.90 11.07 -7.80
CA ARG A 80 -3.32 10.68 -7.69
C ARG A 80 -3.77 9.77 -8.82
N ASP A 81 -3.41 10.07 -10.06
CA ASP A 81 -3.70 9.23 -11.21
C ASP A 81 -3.03 7.84 -11.09
N CYS A 82 -1.77 7.79 -10.65
CA CYS A 82 -1.08 6.53 -10.37
C CYS A 82 -1.81 5.72 -9.29
N ASP A 83 -2.28 6.37 -8.21
CA ASP A 83 -3.01 5.70 -7.14
C ASP A 83 -4.37 5.17 -7.62
N HIS A 84 -5.09 5.90 -8.46
CA HIS A 84 -6.33 5.38 -9.07
C HIS A 84 -6.07 4.14 -9.94
N VAL A 85 -5.06 4.19 -10.79
CA VAL A 85 -4.68 3.06 -11.65
C VAL A 85 -4.21 1.88 -10.80
N LEU A 86 -3.40 2.14 -9.78
CA LEU A 86 -2.84 1.10 -8.92
C LEU A 86 -3.93 0.43 -8.09
N SER A 87 -4.80 1.20 -7.45
CA SER A 87 -5.88 0.62 -6.64
C SER A 87 -6.89 -0.14 -7.50
N LYS A 88 -7.21 0.35 -8.70
CA LYS A 88 -8.03 -0.39 -9.67
C LYS A 88 -7.39 -1.73 -10.01
N ARG A 89 -6.08 -1.75 -10.27
CA ARG A 89 -5.35 -3.00 -10.55
C ARG A 89 -5.33 -3.93 -9.34
N ILE A 90 -5.12 -3.44 -8.12
CA ILE A 90 -5.16 -4.27 -6.91
C ILE A 90 -6.53 -4.96 -6.83
N VAL A 91 -7.62 -4.20 -6.89
CA VAL A 91 -8.99 -4.72 -6.85
C VAL A 91 -9.31 -5.67 -8.01
N GLN A 92 -8.77 -5.41 -9.20
CA GLN A 92 -8.95 -6.27 -10.37
C GLN A 92 -8.24 -7.63 -10.24
N ASN A 93 -7.13 -7.69 -9.52
CA ASN A 93 -6.37 -8.91 -9.28
C ASN A 93 -6.75 -9.58 -7.95
N THR A 94 -7.88 -9.21 -7.35
CA THR A 94 -8.41 -9.84 -6.15
C THR A 94 -9.77 -10.47 -6.48
N PRO A 95 -10.00 -11.74 -6.10
CA PRO A 95 -11.30 -12.36 -6.30
C PRO A 95 -12.42 -11.62 -5.58
N THR A 96 -13.60 -11.64 -6.20
CA THR A 96 -14.82 -11.04 -5.64
C THR A 96 -15.11 -11.67 -4.27
N GLY A 97 -15.54 -10.87 -3.29
CA GLY A 97 -15.84 -11.35 -1.94
C GLY A 97 -14.63 -11.64 -1.03
N ALA A 98 -13.40 -11.56 -1.54
CA ALA A 98 -12.17 -11.79 -0.77
C ALA A 98 -11.78 -10.59 0.12
N THR A 99 -10.71 -10.73 0.89
CA THR A 99 -10.14 -9.66 1.73
C THR A 99 -8.78 -9.21 1.21
N ILE A 100 -8.61 -7.90 0.98
CA ILE A 100 -7.31 -7.26 0.72
C ILE A 100 -6.73 -6.78 2.04
N VAL A 101 -5.47 -7.10 2.30
CA VAL A 101 -4.78 -6.68 3.53
C VAL A 101 -3.57 -5.85 3.17
N PHE A 102 -3.53 -4.63 3.67
CA PHE A 102 -2.35 -3.77 3.62
C PHE A 102 -1.57 -3.82 4.94
N GLU A 103 -0.28 -3.54 4.87
CA GLU A 103 0.45 -3.12 6.05
C GLU A 103 0.02 -1.72 6.50
N ASN A 104 -0.10 -1.52 7.81
CA ASN A 104 -0.41 -0.25 8.42
C ASN A 104 0.83 0.63 8.44
N LEU A 105 1.03 1.40 7.37
CA LEU A 105 2.16 2.32 7.23
C LEU A 105 1.97 3.67 7.95
N THR A 106 1.01 3.76 8.88
CA THR A 106 0.84 4.93 9.74
C THR A 106 2.17 5.18 10.46
N ASN A 107 2.69 6.41 10.37
CA ASN A 107 3.98 6.83 10.93
C ASN A 107 5.24 6.17 10.35
N ILE A 108 5.20 5.54 9.16
CA ILE A 108 6.42 5.03 8.48
C ILE A 108 7.49 6.13 8.29
N ARG A 109 7.04 7.39 8.22
CA ARG A 109 7.88 8.58 8.10
C ARG A 109 8.77 8.81 9.33
N GLU A 110 8.30 8.40 10.51
CA GLU A 110 8.96 8.59 11.81
C GLU A 110 9.67 7.33 12.28
N THR A 111 9.10 6.16 11.98
CA THR A 111 9.56 4.86 12.50
C THR A 111 10.58 4.15 11.60
N SER A 112 10.63 4.46 10.29
CA SER A 112 11.57 3.81 9.40
C SER A 112 13.01 4.25 9.67
N LYS A 113 13.95 3.28 9.70
CA LYS A 113 15.40 3.56 9.70
C LYS A 113 15.84 4.42 8.49
N ILE A 114 14.99 4.49 7.46
CA ILE A 114 15.15 5.34 6.27
C ILE A 114 14.99 6.83 6.62
N GLY A 115 14.14 7.18 7.60
CA GLY A 115 14.06 8.54 8.16
C GLY A 115 15.38 9.00 8.80
N LYS A 116 16.16 8.05 9.33
CA LYS A 116 17.48 8.23 9.98
C LYS A 116 18.69 8.06 9.03
N SER A 117 18.48 7.64 7.78
CA SER A 117 19.55 7.37 6.81
C SER A 117 19.93 8.62 6.00
N LYS A 118 21.23 8.84 5.78
CA LYS A 118 21.80 9.93 4.95
C LYS A 118 21.44 9.84 3.45
N LYS A 119 20.73 8.80 2.99
CA LYS A 119 20.32 8.66 1.58
C LYS A 119 19.09 9.52 1.26
N ASN A 120 19.35 10.76 0.85
CA ASN A 120 18.35 11.77 0.47
C ASN A 120 17.32 11.29 -0.58
N ASP A 121 17.66 10.31 -1.43
CA ASP A 121 16.81 9.84 -2.52
C ASP A 121 15.63 8.98 -2.06
N THR A 122 15.90 7.95 -1.24
CA THR A 122 14.88 7.02 -0.73
C THR A 122 13.92 7.72 0.23
N LYS A 123 14.45 8.53 1.15
CA LYS A 123 13.64 9.36 2.06
C LYS A 123 12.72 10.29 1.26
N ARG A 124 13.23 10.97 0.24
CA ARG A 124 12.44 11.86 -0.64
C ARG A 124 11.33 11.13 -1.37
N ARG A 125 11.59 9.93 -1.91
CA ARG A 125 10.58 9.14 -2.63
C ARG A 125 9.46 8.65 -1.70
N LEU A 126 9.80 8.28 -0.45
CA LEU A 126 8.80 7.96 0.58
C LEU A 126 7.94 9.18 0.96
N HIS A 127 8.50 10.38 1.00
CA HIS A 127 7.75 11.61 1.30
C HIS A 127 6.88 12.10 0.12
N GLY A 128 7.15 11.62 -1.10
CA GLY A 128 6.44 12.05 -2.31
C GLY A 128 5.14 11.29 -2.58
N TRP A 129 5.05 10.02 -2.17
CA TRP A 129 3.91 9.14 -2.46
C TRP A 129 3.03 8.97 -1.22
N SER A 130 1.70 9.08 -1.37
CA SER A 130 0.75 8.94 -0.27
C SER A 130 0.13 7.55 -0.24
N PHE A 131 0.66 6.64 0.59
CA PHE A 131 0.07 5.31 0.77
C PHE A 131 -1.34 5.34 1.38
N ALA A 132 -1.67 6.40 2.13
CA ALA A 132 -3.03 6.61 2.64
C ALA A 132 -4.04 6.82 1.51
N GLN A 133 -3.69 7.64 0.50
CA GLN A 133 -4.55 7.88 -0.65
C GLN A 133 -4.79 6.58 -1.45
N LEU A 134 -3.74 5.79 -1.67
CA LEU A 134 -3.87 4.49 -2.32
C LEU A 134 -4.83 3.56 -1.57
N TYR A 135 -4.73 3.53 -0.23
CA TYR A 135 -5.64 2.74 0.61
C TYR A 135 -7.08 3.20 0.44
N ASP A 136 -7.37 4.50 0.60
CA ASP A 136 -8.72 5.06 0.47
C ASP A 136 -9.30 4.74 -0.93
N PHE A 137 -8.46 4.85 -1.95
CA PHE A 137 -8.83 4.52 -3.33
C PHE A 137 -9.02 3.04 -3.59
N THR A 138 -8.46 2.18 -2.74
CA THR A 138 -8.68 0.73 -2.78
C THR A 138 -9.98 0.39 -2.08
N VAL A 139 -10.25 0.98 -0.91
CA VAL A 139 -11.49 0.77 -0.14
C VAL A 139 -12.72 0.99 -1.00
N TYR A 140 -12.88 2.17 -1.59
CA TYR A 140 -14.13 2.46 -2.33
C TYR A 140 -14.29 1.60 -3.59
N LYS A 141 -13.20 1.24 -4.28
CA LYS A 141 -13.25 0.36 -5.46
C LYS A 141 -13.47 -1.10 -5.09
N ALA A 142 -13.00 -1.53 -3.93
CA ALA A 142 -13.16 -2.87 -3.41
C ALA A 142 -14.61 -3.11 -2.96
N GLN A 143 -15.25 -2.10 -2.37
CA GLN A 143 -16.68 -2.13 -2.01
C GLN A 143 -17.57 -2.46 -3.20
N GLU A 144 -17.30 -1.90 -4.38
CA GLU A 144 -18.02 -2.22 -5.64
C GLU A 144 -17.93 -3.71 -6.05
N ARG A 145 -17.07 -4.50 -5.40
CA ARG A 145 -16.88 -5.95 -5.65
C ARG A 145 -17.11 -6.81 -4.42
N GLY A 146 -17.69 -6.26 -3.35
CA GLY A 146 -17.85 -6.97 -2.08
C GLY A 146 -16.51 -7.39 -1.45
N ILE A 147 -15.40 -6.76 -1.83
CA ILE A 147 -14.06 -7.08 -1.31
C ILE A 147 -13.82 -6.25 -0.05
N ALA A 148 -13.47 -6.93 1.05
CA ALA A 148 -13.08 -6.26 2.28
C ALA A 148 -11.66 -5.70 2.18
N VAL A 149 -11.37 -4.60 2.87
CA VAL A 149 -10.02 -4.01 2.91
C VAL A 149 -9.62 -3.74 4.36
N GLU A 150 -8.51 -4.34 4.78
CA GLU A 150 -8.01 -4.26 6.14
C GLU A 150 -6.54 -3.81 6.23
N ARG A 151 -6.11 -3.45 7.44
CA ARG A 151 -4.72 -3.10 7.76
C ARG A 151 -4.20 -3.94 8.91
N ILE A 152 -2.93 -4.33 8.84
CA ILE A 152 -2.22 -5.05 9.92
C ILE A 152 -0.94 -4.33 10.36
N ASP A 153 -0.40 -4.68 11.53
CA ASP A 153 0.91 -4.16 11.97
C ASP A 153 2.03 -4.60 10.99
N PRO A 154 2.84 -3.67 10.42
CA PRO A 154 3.96 -3.99 9.52
C PRO A 154 5.14 -4.72 10.19
N ARG A 155 5.19 -4.84 11.52
CA ARG A 155 6.36 -5.39 12.21
C ARG A 155 6.72 -6.80 11.73
N HIS A 156 8.00 -6.94 11.38
CA HIS A 156 8.72 -8.17 11.01
C HIS A 156 8.31 -8.85 9.69
N THR A 157 7.34 -8.33 8.93
CA THR A 157 6.89 -8.90 7.65
C THR A 157 8.02 -9.06 6.62
N SER A 158 9.02 -8.18 6.63
CA SER A 158 10.16 -8.24 5.71
C SER A 158 11.32 -9.16 6.14
N GLN A 159 11.30 -9.69 7.38
CA GLN A 159 12.36 -10.52 7.97
C GLN A 159 11.93 -11.97 8.21
N THR A 160 10.62 -12.21 8.23
CA THR A 160 10.04 -13.54 8.39
C THR A 160 10.04 -14.31 7.07
N CYS A 161 10.33 -15.60 7.13
CA CYS A 161 10.19 -16.50 5.99
C CYS A 161 8.73 -16.92 5.82
N SER A 162 8.11 -16.60 4.67
CA SER A 162 6.72 -16.99 4.37
C SER A 162 6.51 -18.50 4.21
N ARG A 163 7.59 -19.30 4.14
CA ARG A 163 7.52 -20.76 4.04
C ARG A 163 7.62 -21.47 5.39
N CYS A 164 8.49 -21.00 6.29
CA CYS A 164 8.82 -21.72 7.53
C CYS A 164 8.71 -20.87 8.81
N GLY A 165 8.29 -19.61 8.71
CA GLY A 165 8.14 -18.71 9.86
C GLY A 165 9.45 -18.18 10.46
N HIS A 166 10.62 -18.64 10.01
CA HIS A 166 11.91 -18.18 10.57
C HIS A 166 12.09 -16.67 10.40
N GLN A 167 12.22 -15.96 11.52
CA GLN A 167 12.42 -14.52 11.53
C GLN A 167 13.89 -14.20 11.81
N HIS A 168 14.57 -13.60 10.82
CA HIS A 168 15.94 -13.16 11.01
C HIS A 168 16.27 -11.94 10.14
N ARG A 169 17.01 -10.98 10.71
CA ARG A 169 17.35 -9.71 10.04
C ARG A 169 18.09 -9.94 8.72
N SER A 170 18.96 -10.94 8.66
CA SER A 170 19.76 -11.26 7.48
C SER A 170 19.02 -12.09 6.43
N ASN A 171 17.74 -12.41 6.62
CA ASN A 171 16.94 -13.08 5.59
C ASN A 171 16.70 -12.18 4.37
N ARG A 172 16.52 -10.87 4.58
CA ARG A 172 16.47 -9.89 3.49
C ARG A 172 17.91 -9.54 3.07
N ARG A 173 18.38 -10.11 1.96
CA ARG A 173 19.75 -9.93 1.45
C ARG A 173 19.93 -8.62 0.71
N SER A 174 18.91 -8.20 -0.03
CA SER A 174 18.91 -6.94 -0.78
C SER A 174 17.50 -6.35 -0.83
N GLN A 175 17.32 -5.24 -1.56
CA GLN A 175 16.00 -4.67 -1.77
C GLN A 175 15.05 -5.66 -2.47
N SER A 176 15.58 -6.51 -3.37
CA SER A 176 14.80 -7.43 -4.20
C SER A 176 14.96 -8.90 -3.80
N LEU A 177 15.99 -9.29 -3.06
CA LEU A 177 16.30 -10.70 -2.76
C LEU A 177 16.03 -11.04 -1.28
N PHE A 178 15.23 -12.10 -1.08
CA PHE A 178 15.03 -12.77 0.20
C PHE A 178 15.59 -14.18 0.14
N LEU A 179 16.37 -14.57 1.16
CA LEU A 179 16.92 -15.91 1.34
C LEU A 179 16.83 -16.31 2.80
N CYS A 180 15.98 -17.29 3.11
CA CYS A 180 15.83 -17.81 4.46
C CYS A 180 17.10 -18.52 4.93
N ARG A 181 17.63 -18.14 6.09
CA ARG A 181 18.83 -18.76 6.68
C ARG A 181 18.57 -20.12 7.33
N GLN A 182 17.31 -20.47 7.59
CA GLN A 182 16.94 -21.76 8.20
C GLN A 182 16.58 -22.81 7.14
N CYS A 183 15.71 -22.49 6.18
CA CYS A 183 15.19 -23.49 5.23
C CYS A 183 15.68 -23.29 3.79
N GLY A 184 16.57 -22.33 3.54
CA GLY A 184 17.10 -22.03 2.19
C GLY A 184 16.09 -21.43 1.21
N TYR A 185 14.85 -21.17 1.61
CA TYR A 185 13.82 -20.62 0.72
C TYR A 185 14.23 -19.26 0.14
N CYS A 186 14.15 -19.14 -1.18
CA CYS A 186 14.54 -17.95 -1.93
C CYS A 186 13.33 -17.36 -2.67
N LEU A 187 13.14 -16.05 -2.58
CA LEU A 187 12.04 -15.34 -3.23
C LEU A 187 12.39 -13.87 -3.47
N ASN A 188 11.60 -13.19 -4.29
CA ASN A 188 11.59 -11.73 -4.28
C ASN A 188 11.17 -11.21 -2.87
N ALA A 189 11.90 -10.22 -2.36
CA ALA A 189 11.69 -9.70 -1.00
C ALA A 189 10.31 -9.06 -0.79
N ASP A 190 9.83 -8.29 -1.78
CA ASP A 190 8.53 -7.62 -1.71
C ASP A 190 7.38 -8.66 -1.81
N LEU A 191 7.56 -9.72 -2.62
CA LEU A 191 6.61 -10.84 -2.68
C LEU A 191 6.58 -11.68 -1.40
N ASN A 192 7.73 -11.92 -0.76
CA ASN A 192 7.78 -12.59 0.54
C ASN A 192 7.06 -11.76 1.61
N ALA A 193 7.25 -10.44 1.61
CA ALA A 193 6.55 -9.54 2.50
C ALA A 193 5.03 -9.57 2.27
N ALA A 194 4.58 -9.52 1.02
CA ALA A 194 3.15 -9.62 0.68
C ALA A 194 2.52 -10.93 1.17
N LYS A 195 3.22 -12.06 1.06
CA LYS A 195 2.80 -13.34 1.64
C LYS A 195 2.73 -13.28 3.17
N ASN A 196 3.75 -12.74 3.83
CA ASN A 196 3.72 -12.61 5.29
C ASN A 196 2.60 -11.70 5.79
N ILE A 197 2.23 -10.66 5.03
CA ILE A 197 1.09 -9.80 5.36
C ILE A 197 -0.20 -10.64 5.37
N ARG A 198 -0.43 -11.46 4.34
CA ARG A 198 -1.54 -12.41 4.31
C ARG A 198 -1.51 -13.36 5.51
N GLU A 199 -0.40 -14.04 5.75
CA GLU A 199 -0.29 -15.03 6.84
C GLU A 199 -0.50 -14.39 8.22
N LYS A 200 0.01 -13.18 8.45
CA LYS A 200 -0.17 -12.47 9.72
C LYS A 200 -1.63 -12.09 9.98
N HIS A 201 -2.37 -11.73 8.93
CA HIS A 201 -3.81 -11.50 9.04
C HIS A 201 -4.57 -12.80 9.35
N LEU A 202 -4.26 -13.89 8.65
CA LEU A 202 -4.86 -15.21 8.91
C LEU A 202 -4.61 -15.68 10.35
N ALA A 203 -3.38 -15.54 10.85
CA ALA A 203 -3.04 -15.85 12.23
C ALA A 203 -3.81 -14.98 13.24
N SER A 204 -4.00 -13.69 12.93
CA SER A 204 -4.78 -12.78 13.77
C SER A 204 -6.25 -13.19 13.83
N LEU A 205 -6.86 -13.58 12.71
CA LEU A 205 -8.23 -14.08 12.68
C LEU A 205 -8.40 -15.35 13.53
N ALA A 206 -7.47 -16.30 13.38
CA ALA A 206 -7.45 -17.53 14.16
C ALA A 206 -7.34 -17.25 15.67
N SER A 207 -6.46 -16.32 16.09
CA SER A 207 -6.30 -15.95 17.50
C SER A 207 -7.54 -15.27 18.10
N LEU A 208 -8.35 -14.59 17.28
CA LEU A 208 -9.56 -13.89 17.70
C LEU A 208 -10.82 -14.77 17.59
N GLY A 209 -10.68 -16.04 17.21
CA GLY A 209 -11.82 -16.94 16.97
C GLY A 209 -12.74 -16.47 15.83
N ARG A 210 -12.25 -15.59 14.93
CA ARG A 210 -13.04 -15.07 13.82
C ARG A 210 -12.94 -16.01 12.63
N SER A 211 -14.09 -16.47 12.13
CA SER A 211 -14.16 -17.24 10.88
C SER A 211 -13.88 -16.34 9.67
N LEU A 212 -13.12 -16.84 8.70
CA LEU A 212 -12.89 -16.21 7.40
C LEU A 212 -14.19 -15.94 6.62
N ALA A 213 -15.26 -16.67 6.94
CA ALA A 213 -16.58 -16.53 6.31
C ALA A 213 -17.53 -15.56 7.05
N GLY A 214 -17.10 -14.93 8.15
CA GLY A 214 -18.04 -14.31 9.10
C GLY A 214 -17.54 -13.02 9.76
N GLY A 215 -17.31 -11.97 8.98
CA GLY A 215 -17.30 -10.61 9.54
C GLY A 215 -18.73 -10.08 9.63
N LEU A 216 -19.19 -9.70 10.82
CA LEU A 216 -20.45 -8.98 11.01
C LEU A 216 -20.51 -7.74 10.09
N PRO A 217 -21.62 -7.48 9.39
CA PRO A 217 -21.79 -6.25 8.65
C PRO A 217 -21.74 -5.08 9.63
N VAL A 218 -20.81 -4.14 9.41
CA VAL A 218 -20.78 -2.88 10.17
C VAL A 218 -21.89 -1.99 9.60
N THR A 219 -23.13 -2.20 10.05
CA THR A 219 -24.30 -1.41 9.65
C THR A 219 -24.62 -0.26 10.60
N LYS A 220 -23.70 0.11 11.51
CA LYS A 220 -23.89 1.29 12.36
C LYS A 220 -22.67 2.22 12.30
N PRO A 221 -22.84 3.49 11.90
CA PRO A 221 -21.81 4.49 12.10
C PRO A 221 -21.60 4.69 13.61
N LEU A 222 -20.34 4.79 14.04
CA LEU A 222 -19.97 5.28 15.37
C LEU A 222 -20.25 6.78 15.43
N VAL A 223 -21.52 7.17 15.47
CA VAL A 223 -21.91 8.48 15.98
C VAL A 223 -22.66 8.19 17.26
N SER A 224 -22.04 8.59 18.37
CA SER A 224 -22.69 8.59 19.68
C SER A 224 -23.96 9.43 19.60
N ASP A 225 -25.08 8.84 19.99
CA ASP A 225 -26.28 9.58 20.34
C ASP A 225 -25.91 10.58 21.44
N LEU A 226 -25.67 11.83 21.04
CA LEU A 226 -25.71 12.97 21.93
C LEU A 226 -27.09 13.61 21.75
N LEU A 227 -27.93 13.30 22.72
CA LEU A 227 -29.13 14.02 23.12
C LEU A 227 -28.96 15.54 22.95
N VAL A 228 -29.82 16.17 22.14
CA VAL A 228 -30.87 17.15 22.52
C VAL A 228 -31.91 17.19 21.41
#